data_AF-A0A7L0J2Q4-F1
#
_entry.id   AF-A0A7L0J2Q4-F1
#
_cell.length_a   1.000
_cell.length_b   1.000
_cell.length_c   1.000
_cell.angle_alpha   90.00
_cell.angle_beta   90.00
_cell.angle_gamma   90.00
#
_symmetry.space_group_name_H-M   'P 1'
#
loop_
_entity.id
_entity.type
_entity.pdbx_description
1 polymer ?
#
loop_
_entity_poly.entity_id
_entity_poly.type
_entity_poly.pdbx_seq_one_letter_code
_entity_poly.pdbx_strand_id
1 'polypeptide(L)'
;EAELYREIRIQMRAKDLLESSVAPIDTSNCRREPQSRTATRTKQERLGFLQDRSFSFKPRINPTIPDFEELYWAFQKEAVRRQEIKEPTRNKPFKLRTSNLHARQRQANEKIKFHFFQDSQKLSKVSMQRSHSLTRLSSLSSNTLPVHITDATRRRESAIRHSQVNKKEGDKEGINWQEKQKTKCQAMQKSVNSRAKALDPHESLEETHKEKLKQNRQNMRERTKEYRKELEEMQLRVKNRPYLFEQVTK
;
A
#
# COMPACT_ATOMS: atom_id res chain seq x y z
N GLU A 1 43.61 -32.93 33.59
CA GLU A 1 43.38 -32.05 34.76
C GLU A 1 43.13 -30.59 34.39
N ALA A 2 43.98 -29.93 33.59
CA ALA A 2 43.81 -28.51 33.23
C ALA A 2 42.49 -28.18 32.50
N GLU A 3 42.00 -29.07 31.64
CA GLU A 3 40.74 -28.90 30.92
C GLU A 3 39.52 -28.92 31.85
N LEU A 4 39.54 -29.80 32.86
CA LEU A 4 38.48 -29.91 33.86
C LEU A 4 38.37 -28.61 34.68
N TYR A 5 39.52 -28.05 35.08
CA TYR A 5 39.54 -26.75 35.78
C TYR A 5 39.06 -25.59 34.90
N ARG A 6 39.29 -25.66 33.59
CA ARG A 6 38.77 -24.67 32.64
C ARG A 6 37.26 -24.77 32.51
N GLU A 7 36.73 -25.99 32.44
CA GLU A 7 35.29 -26.27 32.37
C GLU A 7 34.55 -25.78 33.63
N ILE A 8 35.07 -26.12 34.81
CA ILE A 8 34.53 -25.66 36.10
C ILE A 8 34.50 -24.13 36.15
N ARG A 9 35.57 -23.48 35.67
CA ARG A 9 35.66 -22.00 35.68
C ARG A 9 34.68 -21.35 34.69
N ILE A 10 34.38 -22.00 33.57
CA ILE A 10 33.37 -21.54 32.61
C ILE A 10 31.97 -21.72 33.20
N GLN A 11 31.68 -22.86 33.82
CA GLN A 11 30.40 -23.13 34.46
C GLN A 11 30.13 -22.17 35.62
N MET A 12 31.13 -21.91 36.46
CA MET A 12 31.04 -20.90 37.52
C MET A 12 30.72 -19.51 36.96
N ARG A 13 31.46 -19.09 35.93
CA ARG A 13 31.25 -17.76 35.31
C ARG A 13 29.86 -17.65 34.68
N ALA A 14 29.36 -18.72 34.07
CA ALA A 14 28.03 -18.76 33.47
C ALA A 14 26.93 -18.68 34.54
N LYS A 15 27.10 -19.37 35.68
CA LYS A 15 26.16 -19.33 36.79
C LYS A 15 26.09 -17.95 37.44
N ASP A 16 27.23 -17.32 37.71
CA ASP A 16 27.30 -15.98 38.30
C ASP A 16 26.67 -14.93 37.36
N LEU A 17 26.89 -15.05 36.05
CA LEU A 17 26.26 -14.18 35.06
C LEU A 17 24.74 -14.36 35.02
N LEU A 18 24.26 -15.61 35.06
CA LEU A 18 22.83 -15.89 35.11
C LEU A 18 22.20 -15.29 36.37
N GLU A 19 22.79 -15.53 37.54
CA GLU A 19 22.29 -15.08 38.84
C GLU A 19 22.30 -13.55 38.96
N SER A 20 23.36 -12.89 38.49
CA SER A 20 23.45 -11.41 38.44
C SER A 20 22.52 -10.76 37.41
N SER A 21 22.05 -11.51 36.41
CA SER A 21 21.08 -11.06 35.39
C SER A 21 19.61 -11.34 35.75
N VAL A 22 19.35 -12.00 36.89
CA VAL A 22 17.97 -12.26 37.35
C VAL A 22 17.33 -10.93 37.77
N ALA A 23 16.32 -10.52 36.99
CA ALA A 23 15.45 -9.41 37.37
C ALA A 23 14.65 -9.78 38.64
N PRO A 24 14.21 -8.81 39.48
CA PRO A 24 13.39 -9.05 40.67
C PRO A 24 11.95 -9.50 40.36
N ILE A 25 11.78 -10.35 39.36
CA ILE A 25 10.49 -10.87 38.90
C ILE A 25 10.49 -12.36 39.23
N ASP A 26 9.61 -12.73 40.15
CA ASP A 26 9.45 -14.10 40.62
C ASP A 26 9.00 -15.04 39.48
N THR A 27 9.93 -15.84 38.96
CA THR A 27 9.70 -16.75 37.83
C THR A 27 8.99 -18.05 38.24
N SER A 28 8.90 -18.34 39.54
CA SER A 28 8.19 -19.52 40.07
C SER A 28 6.69 -19.49 39.73
N ASN A 29 6.11 -18.30 39.63
CA ASN A 29 4.71 -18.08 39.25
C ASN A 29 4.46 -18.08 37.73
N CYS A 30 5.51 -18.23 36.89
CA CYS A 30 5.38 -18.22 35.44
C CYS A 30 5.06 -19.58 34.81
N ARG A 31 4.87 -20.64 35.60
CA ARG A 31 4.26 -21.89 35.14
C ARG A 31 2.73 -21.75 35.05
N ARG A 32 2.27 -20.70 34.38
CA ARG A 32 0.84 -20.52 34.07
C ARG A 32 0.42 -21.66 33.17
N GLU A 33 -0.58 -22.44 33.59
CA GLU A 33 -1.14 -23.51 32.78
C GLU A 33 -1.43 -23.00 31.35
N PRO A 34 -1.06 -23.73 30.29
CA PRO A 34 -1.29 -23.31 28.91
C PRO A 34 -2.76 -22.93 28.60
N GLN A 35 -3.70 -23.46 29.38
CA GLN A 35 -5.14 -23.21 29.26
C GLN A 35 -5.62 -21.89 29.89
N SER A 36 -4.80 -21.25 30.72
CA SER A 36 -5.14 -19.98 31.40
C SER A 36 -4.99 -18.75 30.50
N ARG A 37 -4.35 -18.90 29.34
CA ARG A 37 -4.11 -17.79 28.42
C ARG A 37 -5.41 -17.48 27.69
N THR A 38 -5.98 -16.30 27.90
CA THR A 38 -7.26 -15.89 27.29
C THR A 38 -7.28 -16.11 25.78
N ALA A 39 -6.15 -15.88 25.11
CA ALA A 39 -5.99 -16.12 23.67
C ALA A 39 -6.17 -17.59 23.25
N THR A 40 -5.76 -18.57 24.06
CA THR A 40 -5.98 -19.99 23.76
C THR A 40 -7.44 -20.39 23.99
N ARG A 41 -8.07 -19.85 25.05
CA ARG A 41 -9.51 -20.01 25.31
C ARG A 41 -10.38 -19.45 24.19
N THR A 42 -10.16 -18.20 23.77
CA THR A 42 -10.94 -17.59 22.68
C THR A 42 -10.73 -18.32 21.35
N LYS A 43 -9.51 -18.81 21.10
CA LYS A 43 -9.22 -19.62 19.90
C LYS A 43 -9.95 -20.96 19.94
N GLN A 44 -9.99 -21.63 21.09
CA GLN A 44 -10.66 -22.92 21.24
C GLN A 44 -12.18 -22.79 21.23
N GLU A 45 -12.75 -21.71 21.78
CA GLU A 45 -14.18 -21.42 21.69
C GLU A 45 -14.58 -21.08 20.25
N ARG A 46 -13.79 -20.25 19.56
CA ARG A 46 -14.05 -19.88 18.16
C ARG A 46 -13.77 -20.99 17.16
N LEU A 47 -12.86 -21.92 17.43
CA LEU A 47 -12.58 -23.06 16.54
C LEU A 47 -13.18 -24.36 17.08
N GLY A 48 -13.91 -24.31 18.19
CA GLY A 48 -14.51 -25.47 18.85
C GLY A 48 -15.52 -26.15 17.93
N PHE A 49 -16.24 -25.37 17.12
CA PHE A 49 -17.09 -25.90 16.07
C PHE A 49 -16.29 -26.77 15.08
N LEU A 50 -15.06 -26.42 14.70
CA LEU A 50 -14.25 -27.24 13.77
C LEU A 50 -13.77 -28.57 14.39
N GLN A 51 -13.71 -28.68 15.72
CA GLN A 51 -13.31 -29.91 16.40
C GLN A 51 -14.44 -30.95 16.43
N ASP A 52 -15.69 -30.52 16.32
CA ASP A 52 -16.83 -31.42 16.18
C ASP A 52 -16.81 -32.08 14.79
N ARG A 53 -16.43 -33.35 14.77
CA ARG A 53 -16.34 -34.17 13.56
C ARG A 53 -17.71 -34.52 12.95
N SER A 54 -18.79 -33.99 13.51
CA SER A 54 -20.19 -34.27 13.20
C SER A 54 -20.86 -33.19 12.33
N PHE A 55 -20.16 -32.67 11.31
CA PHE A 55 -20.80 -31.86 10.28
C PHE A 55 -21.43 -32.74 9.21
N SER A 56 -22.71 -32.48 8.92
CA SER A 56 -23.44 -33.10 7.80
C SER A 56 -22.88 -32.66 6.44
N PHE A 57 -22.30 -31.46 6.37
CA PHE A 57 -21.72 -30.91 5.15
C PHE A 57 -20.24 -31.26 5.04
N LYS A 58 -19.90 -32.12 4.08
CA LYS A 58 -18.52 -32.47 3.70
C LYS A 58 -18.27 -31.95 2.28
N PRO A 59 -17.73 -30.72 2.11
CA PRO A 59 -17.45 -30.21 0.78
C PRO A 59 -16.41 -31.11 0.10
N ARG A 60 -16.65 -31.42 -1.17
CA ARG A 60 -15.69 -32.15 -2.00
C ARG A 60 -14.58 -31.19 -2.40
N ILE A 61 -13.63 -31.00 -1.49
CA ILE A 61 -12.42 -30.22 -1.73
C ILE A 61 -11.51 -31.11 -2.57
N ASN A 62 -11.17 -30.67 -3.78
CA ASN A 62 -10.15 -31.35 -4.59
C ASN A 62 -8.79 -31.12 -3.89
N PRO A 63 -8.17 -32.16 -3.31
CA PRO A 63 -6.93 -31.98 -2.55
C PRO A 63 -5.71 -31.81 -3.46
N THR A 64 -5.84 -32.23 -4.72
CA THR A 64 -4.80 -32.18 -5.74
C THR A 64 -5.02 -31.00 -6.66
N ILE A 65 -3.98 -30.17 -6.80
CA ILE A 65 -3.94 -29.08 -7.75
C ILE A 65 -3.83 -29.71 -9.15
N PRO A 66 -4.77 -29.47 -10.08
CA PRO A 66 -4.65 -29.97 -11.44
C PRO A 66 -3.42 -29.39 -12.15
N ASP A 67 -2.84 -30.16 -13.08
CA ASP A 67 -1.79 -29.63 -13.94
C ASP A 67 -2.39 -28.66 -14.96
N PHE A 68 -2.11 -27.36 -14.76
CA PHE A 68 -2.63 -26.30 -15.59
C PHE A 68 -1.99 -26.25 -16.98
N GLU A 69 -0.76 -26.75 -17.14
CA GLU A 69 -0.07 -26.79 -18.42
C GLU A 69 -0.72 -27.82 -19.34
N GLU A 70 -0.96 -29.04 -18.83
CA GLU A 70 -1.65 -30.08 -19.61
C GLU A 70 -3.06 -29.65 -20.02
N LEU A 71 -3.80 -29.03 -19.10
CA LEU A 71 -5.13 -28.48 -19.37
C LEU A 71 -5.10 -27.38 -20.43
N TYR A 72 -4.10 -26.50 -20.37
CA TYR A 72 -3.90 -25.46 -21.37
C TYR A 72 -3.67 -26.05 -22.76
N TRP A 73 -2.77 -27.03 -22.87
CA TRP A 73 -2.49 -27.69 -24.15
C TRP A 73 -3.67 -28.51 -24.67
N ALA A 74 -4.42 -29.18 -23.80
CA ALA A 74 -5.65 -29.89 -24.17
C ALA A 74 -6.70 -28.92 -24.73
N PHE A 75 -6.88 -27.77 -24.07
CA PHE A 75 -7.79 -26.72 -24.51
C PHE A 75 -7.40 -26.14 -25.86
N GLN A 76 -6.11 -25.84 -26.07
CA GLN A 76 -5.61 -25.36 -27.36
C GLN A 76 -5.85 -26.36 -28.49
N LYS A 77 -5.57 -27.66 -28.25
CA LYS A 77 -5.86 -28.71 -29.23
C LYS A 77 -7.35 -28.80 -29.56
N GLU A 78 -8.23 -28.68 -28.58
CA GLU A 78 -9.67 -28.72 -28.80
C GLU A 78 -10.19 -27.48 -29.56
N ALA A 79 -9.64 -26.30 -29.26
CA ALA A 79 -9.97 -25.06 -29.96
C ALA A 79 -9.62 -25.14 -31.45
N VAL A 80 -8.45 -25.69 -31.78
CA VAL A 80 -8.03 -25.94 -33.18
C VAL A 80 -8.98 -26.92 -33.86
N ARG A 81 -9.34 -28.04 -33.22
CA ARG A 81 -10.30 -29.00 -33.79
C ARG A 81 -11.68 -28.38 -34.05
N ARG A 82 -12.17 -27.55 -33.13
CA ARG A 82 -13.47 -26.86 -33.28
C ARG A 82 -13.45 -25.79 -34.37
N GLN A 83 -12.29 -25.23 -34.68
CA GLN A 83 -12.13 -24.28 -35.78
C GLN A 83 -12.17 -24.99 -37.14
N GLU A 84 -11.56 -26.17 -37.25
CA GLU A 84 -11.54 -26.98 -38.47
C GLU A 84 -12.92 -27.53 -38.87
N ILE A 85 -13.80 -27.80 -37.90
CA ILE A 85 -15.10 -28.46 -38.14
C ILE A 85 -16.23 -27.48 -38.53
N LYS A 86 -16.00 -26.16 -38.57
CA LYS A 86 -17.02 -25.23 -39.06
C LYS A 86 -17.05 -25.22 -40.58
N GLU A 87 -17.82 -26.14 -41.17
CA GLU A 87 -18.21 -26.02 -42.57
C GLU A 87 -18.87 -24.64 -42.77
N PRO A 88 -18.28 -23.74 -43.58
CA PRO A 88 -18.88 -22.45 -43.83
C PRO A 88 -20.25 -22.68 -44.47
N THR A 89 -21.30 -22.08 -43.89
CA THR A 89 -22.63 -22.07 -44.50
C THR A 89 -22.48 -21.70 -45.97
N ARG A 90 -22.77 -22.65 -46.87
CA ARG A 90 -22.60 -22.49 -48.32
C ARG A 90 -23.59 -21.43 -48.81
N ASN A 91 -23.22 -20.16 -48.68
CA ASN A 91 -23.92 -19.05 -49.27
C ASN A 91 -23.58 -19.04 -50.76
N LYS A 92 -24.60 -19.16 -51.62
CA LYS A 92 -24.42 -19.01 -53.06
C LYS A 92 -23.88 -17.59 -53.32
N PRO A 93 -22.87 -17.40 -54.17
CA PRO A 93 -22.37 -16.06 -54.45
C PRO A 93 -23.50 -15.20 -55.03
N PHE A 94 -23.96 -14.21 -54.28
CA PHE A 94 -24.93 -13.22 -54.74
C PHE A 94 -24.21 -11.90 -54.99
N LYS A 95 -24.62 -11.19 -56.03
CA LYS A 95 -24.01 -9.92 -56.41
C LYS A 95 -24.60 -8.79 -55.55
N LEU A 96 -23.89 -8.42 -54.48
CA LEU A 96 -24.26 -7.28 -53.65
C LEU A 96 -23.93 -5.98 -54.42
N ARG A 97 -24.95 -5.14 -54.69
CA ARG A 97 -24.75 -3.84 -55.36
C ARG A 97 -24.18 -2.80 -54.39
N THR A 98 -22.90 -2.93 -54.03
CA THR A 98 -22.18 -1.97 -53.19
C THR A 98 -21.54 -0.82 -53.97
N SER A 99 -21.71 -0.76 -55.29
CA SER A 99 -21.08 0.23 -56.19
C SER A 99 -21.41 1.69 -55.87
N ASN A 100 -22.46 1.95 -55.09
CA ASN A 100 -22.91 3.30 -54.75
C ASN A 100 -22.54 3.71 -53.32
N LEU A 101 -21.83 2.85 -52.58
CA LEU A 101 -21.30 3.21 -51.27
C LEU A 101 -19.99 3.95 -51.45
N HIS A 102 -20.03 5.28 -51.33
CA HIS A 102 -18.81 6.07 -51.24
C HIS A 102 -18.02 5.61 -49.99
N ALA A 103 -16.84 5.02 -50.22
CA ALA A 103 -15.93 4.64 -49.15
C ALA A 103 -15.45 5.91 -48.42
N ARG A 104 -16.01 6.22 -47.25
CA ARG A 104 -15.57 7.34 -46.37
C ARG A 104 -14.20 7.09 -45.71
N GLN A 105 -13.36 6.21 -46.26
CA GLN A 105 -12.18 5.72 -45.57
C GLN A 105 -11.04 5.37 -46.53
N ARG A 106 -10.53 6.37 -47.27
CA ARG A 106 -9.19 6.27 -47.88
C ARG A 106 -8.29 7.50 -47.69
N GLN A 107 -8.82 8.68 -47.36
CA GLN A 107 -7.95 9.85 -47.12
C GLN A 107 -7.22 9.85 -45.77
N ALA A 108 -7.65 9.06 -44.78
CA ALA A 108 -6.94 8.98 -43.50
C ALA A 108 -5.62 8.20 -43.60
N ASN A 109 -5.51 7.21 -44.49
CA ASN A 109 -4.38 6.26 -44.47
C ASN A 109 -3.13 6.74 -45.21
N GLU A 110 -3.22 7.75 -46.09
CA GLU A 110 -2.05 8.24 -46.82
C GLU A 110 -1.19 9.19 -45.99
N LYS A 111 -1.82 10.07 -45.18
CA LYS A 111 -1.11 10.92 -44.20
C LYS A 111 -0.49 10.11 -43.05
N ILE A 112 -1.06 8.94 -42.76
CA ILE A 112 -0.60 8.02 -41.72
C ILE A 112 0.67 7.28 -42.17
N LYS A 113 0.82 6.91 -43.46
CA LYS A 113 1.99 6.11 -43.89
C LYS A 113 3.34 6.83 -43.77
N PHE A 114 3.39 8.16 -43.90
CA PHE A 114 4.65 8.91 -43.81
C PHE A 114 5.13 9.21 -42.37
N HIS A 115 4.26 9.07 -41.36
CA HIS A 115 4.63 9.30 -39.95
C HIS A 115 4.87 7.99 -39.17
N PHE A 116 4.55 6.83 -39.76
CA PHE A 116 4.58 5.53 -39.07
C PHE A 116 5.95 4.86 -39.01
N PHE A 117 6.98 5.43 -39.63
CA PHE A 117 8.34 4.88 -39.58
C PHE A 117 9.23 5.46 -38.49
N GLN A 118 8.76 6.42 -37.67
CA GLN A 118 9.61 7.05 -36.65
C GLN A 118 9.14 6.93 -35.20
N ASP A 119 7.85 6.67 -34.93
CA ASP A 119 7.33 6.60 -33.56
C ASP A 119 6.73 5.23 -33.21
N SER A 120 7.53 4.18 -33.36
CA SER A 120 7.23 2.85 -32.86
C SER A 120 7.45 2.76 -31.35
N GLN A 121 6.74 3.54 -30.53
CA GLN A 121 6.71 3.37 -29.06
C GLN A 121 5.65 4.26 -28.37
N LYS A 122 4.36 4.09 -28.71
CA LYS A 122 3.20 4.36 -27.82
C LYS A 122 1.92 4.34 -28.65
N LEU A 123 1.22 3.21 -28.67
CA LEU A 123 -0.23 3.18 -28.96
C LEU A 123 -0.83 1.95 -28.27
N SER A 124 -0.84 2.00 -26.94
CA SER A 124 -1.73 1.15 -26.14
C SER A 124 -3.03 1.93 -25.91
N LYS A 125 -4.16 1.25 -26.16
CA LYS A 125 -5.56 1.66 -25.89
C LYS A 125 -6.22 2.51 -26.97
N VAL A 126 -6.55 1.87 -28.09
CA VAL A 126 -7.75 2.26 -28.84
C VAL A 126 -8.95 1.92 -27.95
N SER A 127 -9.44 2.94 -27.25
CA SER A 127 -10.72 2.88 -26.54
C SER A 127 -11.81 2.55 -27.55
N MET A 128 -12.37 1.35 -27.48
CA MET A 128 -13.63 1.06 -28.14
C MET A 128 -14.71 1.89 -27.44
N GLN A 129 -14.92 3.12 -27.89
CA GLN A 129 -16.10 3.87 -27.49
C GLN A 129 -17.32 3.12 -28.02
N ARG A 130 -17.95 2.37 -27.12
CA ARG A 130 -19.27 1.78 -27.28
C ARG A 130 -20.19 2.92 -27.72
N SER A 131 -20.70 2.83 -28.94
CA SER A 131 -21.66 3.78 -29.49
C SER A 131 -22.85 3.88 -28.52
N HIS A 132 -22.93 5.01 -27.80
CA HIS A 132 -24.07 5.34 -26.96
C HIS A 132 -25.22 5.82 -27.85
N SER A 133 -25.81 4.90 -28.62
CA SER A 133 -27.06 5.20 -29.31
C SER A 133 -28.16 5.40 -28.26
N LEU A 134 -28.69 6.63 -28.20
CA LEU A 134 -29.96 7.02 -27.57
C LEU A 134 -29.96 7.30 -26.07
N THR A 135 -28.95 7.98 -25.53
CA THR A 135 -29.18 8.73 -24.28
C THR A 135 -29.98 9.98 -24.63
N ARG A 136 -31.32 9.81 -24.72
CA ARG A 136 -32.36 10.84 -24.87
C ARG A 136 -31.95 12.00 -25.76
N LEU A 137 -32.39 12.04 -27.03
CA LEU A 137 -33.00 13.24 -27.65
C LEU A 137 -32.55 14.65 -27.18
N SER A 138 -31.29 14.88 -26.79
CA SER A 138 -30.76 16.17 -26.34
C SER A 138 -30.50 17.10 -27.53
N SER A 139 -30.99 16.69 -28.70
CA SER A 139 -30.97 17.40 -29.97
C SER A 139 -32.37 17.50 -30.58
N LEU A 140 -33.45 17.28 -29.82
CA LEU A 140 -34.75 17.74 -30.30
C LEU A 140 -34.75 19.27 -30.28
N SER A 141 -34.72 19.84 -31.48
CA SER A 141 -34.92 21.25 -31.75
C SER A 141 -36.09 21.79 -30.90
N SER A 142 -35.96 23.03 -30.42
CA SER A 142 -36.98 23.80 -29.69
C SER A 142 -38.33 23.90 -30.42
N ASN A 143 -38.41 23.46 -31.68
CA ASN A 143 -39.59 23.49 -32.52
C ASN A 143 -40.35 22.14 -32.55
N THR A 144 -39.97 21.15 -31.74
CA THR A 144 -40.65 19.86 -31.70
C THR A 144 -41.70 19.85 -30.58
N LEU A 145 -42.97 19.60 -30.91
CA LEU A 145 -44.04 19.47 -29.93
C LEU A 145 -43.69 18.38 -28.89
N PRO A 146 -44.10 18.53 -27.61
CA PRO A 146 -43.83 17.52 -26.59
C PRO A 146 -44.40 16.17 -27.02
N VAL A 147 -43.53 15.23 -27.38
CA VAL A 147 -43.97 13.87 -27.69
C VAL A 147 -44.48 13.24 -26.39
N HIS A 148 -45.76 12.88 -26.34
CA HIS A 148 -46.34 12.21 -25.19
C HIS A 148 -45.52 10.97 -24.83
N ILE A 149 -44.92 10.97 -23.63
CA ILE A 149 -44.08 9.87 -23.17
C ILE A 149 -45.00 8.69 -22.85
N THR A 150 -44.91 7.63 -23.63
CA THR A 150 -45.63 6.38 -23.38
C THR A 150 -45.19 5.73 -22.06
N ASP A 151 -46.09 5.01 -21.39
CA ASP A 151 -45.80 4.38 -20.08
C ASP A 151 -44.60 3.42 -20.15
N ALA A 152 -44.41 2.73 -21.28
CA ALA A 152 -43.24 1.89 -21.53
C ALA A 152 -41.92 2.68 -21.46
N THR A 153 -41.91 3.91 -21.99
CA THR A 153 -40.73 4.79 -21.95
C THR A 153 -40.46 5.24 -20.51
N ARG A 154 -41.52 5.60 -19.76
CA ARG A 154 -41.42 5.96 -18.33
C ARG A 154 -40.83 4.81 -17.50
N ARG A 155 -41.31 3.58 -17.69
CA ARG A 155 -40.79 2.39 -16.98
C ARG A 155 -39.33 2.12 -17.30
N ARG A 156 -38.93 2.24 -18.58
CA ARG A 156 -37.53 2.10 -19.00
C ARG A 156 -36.63 3.14 -18.33
N GLU A 157 -37.04 4.40 -18.31
CA GLU A 157 -36.27 5.47 -17.66
C GLU A 157 -36.14 5.29 -16.15
N SER A 158 -37.20 4.86 -15.48
CA SER A 158 -37.14 4.50 -14.05
C SER A 158 -36.16 3.36 -13.81
N ALA A 159 -36.21 2.28 -14.60
CA ALA A 159 -35.28 1.16 -14.48
C ALA A 159 -33.81 1.58 -14.69
N ILE A 160 -33.54 2.45 -15.68
CA ILE A 160 -32.19 3.00 -15.91
C ILE A 160 -31.74 3.85 -14.72
N ARG A 161 -32.61 4.71 -14.18
CA ARG A 161 -32.29 5.52 -12.99
C ARG A 161 -31.98 4.64 -11.78
N HIS A 162 -32.81 3.63 -11.49
CA HIS A 162 -32.56 2.69 -10.41
C HIS A 162 -31.25 1.92 -10.61
N SER A 163 -30.95 1.44 -11.82
CA SER A 163 -29.68 0.78 -12.11
C SER A 163 -28.47 1.70 -11.89
N GLN A 164 -28.55 2.97 -12.28
CA GLN A 164 -27.48 3.93 -12.06
C GLN A 164 -27.30 4.29 -10.58
N VAL A 165 -28.39 4.40 -9.82
CA VAL A 165 -28.33 4.66 -8.37
C VAL A 165 -27.67 3.49 -7.65
N ASN A 166 -28.08 2.25 -7.93
CA ASN A 166 -27.50 1.06 -7.31
C ASN A 166 -26.01 0.90 -7.64
N LYS A 167 -25.59 1.24 -8.86
CA LYS A 167 -24.15 1.28 -9.22
C LYS A 167 -23.37 2.29 -8.38
N LYS A 168 -23.89 3.52 -8.25
CA LYS A 168 -23.27 4.56 -7.44
C LYS A 168 -23.22 4.20 -5.95
N GLU A 169 -24.20 3.45 -5.45
CA GLU A 169 -24.23 2.97 -4.08
C GLU A 169 -23.15 1.90 -3.84
N GLY A 170 -23.03 0.91 -4.73
CA GLY A 170 -21.94 -0.07 -4.67
C GLY A 170 -20.55 0.57 -4.75
N ASP A 171 -20.37 1.60 -5.58
CA ASP A 171 -19.12 2.36 -5.67
C ASP A 171 -18.80 3.08 -4.34
N LYS A 172 -19.81 3.67 -3.67
CA LYS A 172 -19.65 4.31 -2.37
C LYS A 172 -19.31 3.31 -1.28
N GLU A 173 -19.92 2.14 -1.27
CA GLU A 173 -19.58 1.06 -0.33
C GLU A 173 -18.12 0.61 -0.49
N GLY A 174 -17.65 0.51 -1.74
CA GLY A 174 -16.25 0.21 -2.05
C GLY A 174 -15.28 1.26 -1.48
N ILE A 175 -15.57 2.55 -1.68
CA ILE A 175 -14.76 3.65 -1.13
C ILE A 175 -14.76 3.61 0.41
N ASN A 176 -15.93 3.46 1.03
CA ASN A 176 -16.06 3.38 2.48
C ASN A 176 -15.27 2.19 3.07
N TRP A 177 -15.26 1.05 2.37
CA TRP A 177 -14.47 -0.11 2.79
C TRP A 177 -12.97 0.17 2.70
N GLN A 178 -12.51 0.80 1.62
CA GLN A 178 -11.11 1.17 1.45
C GLN A 178 -10.64 2.16 2.53
N GLU A 179 -11.46 3.15 2.89
CA GLU A 179 -11.16 4.08 3.98
C GLU A 179 -11.08 3.38 5.34
N LYS A 180 -12.01 2.46 5.63
CA LYS A 180 -11.97 1.62 6.84
C LYS A 180 -10.71 0.75 6.88
N GLN A 181 -10.23 0.23 5.75
CA GLN A 181 -8.99 -0.53 5.71
C GLN A 181 -7.77 0.37 5.90
N LYS A 182 -7.74 1.53 5.25
CA LYS A 182 -6.63 2.51 5.37
C LYS A 182 -6.45 2.96 6.82
N THR A 183 -7.55 3.28 7.51
CA THR A 183 -7.53 3.68 8.92
C THR A 183 -7.01 2.56 9.82
N LYS A 184 -7.43 1.30 9.61
CA LYS A 184 -6.89 0.13 10.33
C LYS A 184 -5.40 -0.06 10.10
N CYS A 185 -4.94 0.01 8.85
CA CYS A 185 -3.53 -0.11 8.50
C CYS A 185 -2.69 1.02 9.15
N GLN A 186 -3.20 2.25 9.14
CA GLN A 186 -2.53 3.38 9.80
C GLN A 186 -2.44 3.20 11.32
N ALA A 187 -3.51 2.71 11.96
CA ALA A 187 -3.49 2.43 13.40
C ALA A 187 -2.45 1.35 13.74
N MET A 188 -2.40 0.29 12.95
CA MET A 188 -1.38 -0.77 13.09
C MET A 188 0.03 -0.22 12.87
N GLN A 189 0.24 0.56 11.81
CA GLN A 189 1.52 1.19 11.51
C GLN A 189 2.02 2.07 12.67
N LYS A 190 1.14 2.85 13.31
CA LYS A 190 1.49 3.65 14.49
C LYS A 190 2.00 2.78 15.65
N SER A 191 1.31 1.67 15.95
CA SER A 191 1.71 0.75 17.01
C SER A 191 3.05 0.07 16.70
N VAL A 192 3.23 -0.41 15.46
CA VAL A 192 4.48 -1.04 15.00
C VAL A 192 5.63 -0.03 15.06
N ASN A 193 5.43 1.18 14.56
CA ASN A 193 6.45 2.23 14.58
C ASN A 193 6.83 2.63 16.01
N SER A 194 5.86 2.76 16.91
CA SER A 194 6.15 3.07 18.32
C SER A 194 6.98 1.97 18.97
N ARG A 195 6.67 0.70 18.71
CA ARG A 195 7.45 -0.42 19.23
C ARG A 195 8.85 -0.49 18.61
N ALA A 196 8.96 -0.26 17.30
CA ALA A 196 10.25 -0.22 16.63
C ALA A 196 11.15 0.88 17.21
N LYS A 197 10.61 2.09 17.41
CA LYS A 197 11.32 3.21 18.05
C LYS A 197 11.77 2.88 19.47
N ALA A 198 10.95 2.19 20.26
CA ALA A 198 11.32 1.80 21.63
C ALA A 198 12.42 0.72 21.68
N LEU A 199 12.61 -0.02 20.59
CA LEU A 199 13.66 -1.03 20.47
C LEU A 199 14.91 -0.51 19.76
N ASP A 200 14.85 0.71 19.20
CA ASP A 200 15.99 1.35 18.55
C ASP A 200 16.86 2.03 19.63
N PRO A 201 18.15 1.64 19.78
CA PRO A 201 19.06 2.34 20.67
C PRO A 201 19.38 3.77 20.19
N HIS A 202 19.12 4.08 18.92
CA HIS A 202 19.42 5.37 18.32
C HIS A 202 18.17 6.22 18.18
N GLU A 203 18.26 7.47 18.63
CA GLU A 203 17.19 8.46 18.41
C GLU A 203 17.25 9.02 16.99
N SER A 204 16.07 9.23 16.40
CA SER A 204 16.00 9.81 15.06
C SER A 204 16.47 11.27 15.04
N LEU A 205 17.03 11.71 13.92
CA LEU A 205 17.44 13.10 13.74
C LEU A 205 16.27 14.08 13.92
N GLU A 206 15.06 13.68 13.52
CA GLU A 206 13.85 14.49 13.70
C GLU A 206 13.52 14.75 15.18
N GLU A 207 13.76 13.78 16.06
CA GLU A 207 13.52 13.91 17.50
C GLU A 207 14.60 14.79 18.17
N THR A 208 15.87 14.55 17.84
CA THR A 208 17.02 15.21 18.46
C THR A 208 17.27 16.65 17.99
N HIS A 209 16.84 17.04 16.78
CA HIS A 209 17.28 18.32 16.18
C HIS A 209 16.93 19.55 17.05
N LYS A 210 15.74 19.59 17.66
CA LYS A 210 15.30 20.72 18.49
C LYS A 210 16.16 20.87 19.73
N GLU A 211 16.50 19.74 20.35
CA GLU A 211 17.35 19.73 21.53
C GLU A 211 18.77 20.14 21.19
N LYS A 212 19.35 19.59 20.11
CA LYS A 212 20.68 19.99 19.63
C LYS A 212 20.76 21.48 19.31
N LEU A 213 19.71 22.07 18.72
CA LEU A 213 19.64 23.52 18.48
C LEU A 213 19.64 24.32 19.79
N LYS A 214 18.92 23.87 20.82
CA LYS A 214 18.94 24.51 22.15
C LYS A 214 20.34 24.43 22.78
N GLN A 215 20.95 23.24 22.74
CA GLN A 215 22.31 23.02 23.25
C GLN A 215 23.33 23.92 22.56
N ASN A 216 23.26 24.04 21.23
CA ASN A 216 24.17 24.91 20.50
C ASN A 216 24.00 26.40 20.89
N ARG A 217 22.75 26.86 21.06
CA ARG A 217 22.49 28.24 21.54
C ARG A 217 23.05 28.49 22.93
N GLN A 218 22.94 27.50 23.83
CA GLN A 218 23.47 27.62 25.18
C GLN A 218 25.00 27.64 25.17
N ASN A 219 25.62 26.73 24.42
CA ASN A 219 27.06 26.68 24.25
C ASN A 219 27.60 28.01 23.67
N MET A 220 26.94 28.59 22.66
CA MET A 220 27.31 29.91 22.14
C MET A 220 27.29 31.01 23.21
N ARG A 221 26.29 30.99 24.11
CA ARG A 221 26.21 31.95 25.21
C ARG A 221 27.34 31.74 26.22
N GLU A 222 27.63 30.49 26.55
CA GLU A 222 28.73 30.12 27.46
C GLU A 222 30.08 30.54 26.90
N ARG A 223 30.38 30.19 25.65
CA ARG A 223 31.60 30.63 24.95
C ARG A 223 31.73 32.14 24.90
N THR A 224 30.62 32.87 24.71
CA THR A 224 30.64 34.34 24.72
C THR A 224 31.00 34.90 26.10
N LYS A 225 30.51 34.26 27.18
CA LYS A 225 30.83 34.66 28.55
C LYS A 225 32.28 34.34 28.91
N GLU A 226 32.76 33.16 28.54
CA GLU A 226 34.15 32.74 28.72
C GLU A 226 35.09 33.71 28.01
N TYR A 227 34.82 34.00 26.74
CA TYR A 227 35.60 34.94 25.96
C TYR A 227 35.64 36.34 26.60
N ARG A 228 34.53 36.83 27.15
CA ARG A 228 34.51 38.11 27.88
C ARG A 228 35.37 38.07 29.14
N LYS A 229 35.29 37.00 29.92
CA LYS A 229 36.12 36.83 31.12
C LYS A 229 37.62 36.79 30.77
N GLU A 230 38.00 36.08 29.72
CA GLU A 230 39.39 36.06 29.24
C GLU A 230 39.88 37.45 28.83
N LEU A 231 39.04 38.24 28.16
CA LEU A 231 39.37 39.63 27.82
C LEU A 231 39.54 40.51 29.07
N GLU A 232 38.68 40.37 30.08
CA GLU A 232 38.79 41.08 31.35
C GLU A 232 40.09 40.70 32.10
N GLU A 233 40.43 39.41 32.12
CA GLU A 233 41.66 38.92 32.73
C GLU A 233 42.90 39.45 31.99
N MET A 234 42.89 39.43 30.65
CA MET A 234 43.94 40.04 29.83
C MET A 234 44.12 41.53 30.15
N GLN A 235 43.02 42.28 30.25
CA GLN A 235 43.07 43.70 30.59
C GLN A 235 43.64 43.93 31.99
N LEU A 236 43.27 43.11 32.98
CA LEU A 236 43.84 43.15 34.33
C LEU A 236 45.34 42.87 34.31
N ARG A 237 45.80 41.84 33.58
CA ARG A 237 47.23 41.52 33.43
C ARG A 237 48.01 42.67 32.81
N VAL A 238 47.44 43.35 31.80
CA VAL A 238 48.09 44.51 31.18
C VAL A 238 48.15 45.71 32.14
N LYS A 239 47.09 45.98 32.90
CA LYS A 239 47.06 47.08 33.89
C LYS A 239 48.01 46.86 35.06
N ASN A 240 48.12 45.63 35.55
CA ASN A 240 48.98 45.26 36.67
C ASN A 240 50.46 45.14 36.29
N ARG A 241 50.79 45.24 35.00
CA ARG A 241 52.17 45.17 34.53
C ARG A 241 52.90 46.44 35.01
N PRO A 242 54.00 46.31 35.76
CA PRO A 242 54.72 47.48 36.24
C PRO A 242 55.24 48.29 35.05
N TYR A 243 54.92 49.58 35.04
CA TYR A 243 55.40 50.49 34.02
C TYR A 243 56.86 50.85 34.32
N LEU A 244 57.73 50.84 33.30
CA LEU A 244 59.13 51.29 33.43
C LEU A 244 59.24 52.80 33.68
N PHE A 245 58.15 53.54 33.50
CA PHE A 245 58.10 54.99 33.61
C PHE A 245 56.82 55.37 34.38
N GLU A 246 56.90 56.40 35.23
CA GLU A 246 55.77 56.91 35.99
C GLU A 246 54.71 57.52 35.05
N GLN A 247 53.43 57.18 35.25
CA GLN A 247 52.35 57.77 34.46
C GLN A 247 52.19 59.24 34.86
N VAL A 248 52.60 60.15 33.98
CA VAL A 248 52.32 61.58 34.13
C VAL A 248 50.83 61.80 33.86
N THR A 249 50.01 61.77 34.91
CA THR A 249 48.60 62.17 34.84
C THR A 249 48.53 63.69 34.65
N LYS A 250 47.86 64.13 33.58
CA LYS A 250 47.48 65.53 33.36
C LYS A 250 46.21 65.87 34.13
#